data_AF-A0A5J9TTT2-F1
#
_entry.id   AF-A0A5J9TTT2-F1
#
_cell.length_a   1.000
_cell.length_b   1.000
_cell.length_c   1.000
_cell.angle_alpha   90.00
_cell.angle_beta   90.00
_cell.angle_gamma   90.00
#
_symmetry.space_group_name_H-M   'P 1'
#
loop_
_entity.id
_entity.type
_entity.pdbx_description
1 polymer ?
#
loop_
_entity_poly.entity_id
_entity_poly.type
_entity_poly.pdbx_seq_one_letter_code
_entity_poly.pdbx_strand_id
1 'polypeptide(L)'
;MEIVYYGDRKSTLDIHDPVSQQLRQGLYIVCNPTTRQWTNLPVLAPSPCSAAFACGFYFHGPSGEYRLLCHGVDVDDHDGWKDHHYTLSAGAAAPRRLARAPSDADRDGYEFAVAHRGVLYWYCRHPESARTGKMLAFRTDTETFRLAARRRRLCWSWTTGRSAPRLSGTTT
;
A
#
# COMPACT_ATOMS: atom_id res chain seq x y z
N MET A 1 -13.98 -7.41 -6.78
CA MET A 1 -13.63 -5.98 -6.81
C MET A 1 -12.15 -5.89 -7.14
N GLU A 2 -11.75 -5.03 -8.06
CA GLU A 2 -10.35 -4.88 -8.51
C GLU A 2 -9.94 -3.40 -8.41
N ILE A 3 -8.66 -3.14 -8.15
CA ILE A 3 -8.09 -1.79 -8.27
C ILE A 3 -7.24 -1.73 -9.53
N VAL A 4 -7.48 -0.70 -10.34
CA VAL A 4 -6.65 -0.36 -11.49
C VAL A 4 -5.91 0.94 -11.18
N TYR A 5 -4.60 0.94 -11.41
CA TYR A 5 -3.73 2.10 -11.27
C TYR A 5 -3.40 2.67 -12.64
N TYR A 6 -3.61 3.97 -12.83
CA TYR A 6 -3.17 4.69 -14.01
C TYR A 6 -2.03 5.64 -13.61
N GLY A 7 -0.82 5.09 -13.53
CA GLY A 7 0.38 5.89 -13.33
C GLY A 7 0.72 6.72 -14.57
N ASP A 8 1.18 7.95 -14.34
CA ASP A 8 1.60 8.90 -15.36
C ASP A 8 2.72 8.30 -16.24
N ARG A 9 2.34 7.74 -17.39
CA ARG A 9 3.29 7.44 -18.46
C ARG A 9 3.57 8.77 -19.14
N LYS A 10 4.80 9.25 -18.95
CA LYS A 10 5.42 10.37 -19.67
C LYS A 10 4.68 10.72 -20.96
N SER A 11 4.09 11.91 -20.95
CA SER A 11 3.52 12.62 -22.09
C SER A 11 4.32 12.39 -23.37
N THR A 12 3.78 11.63 -24.32
CA THR A 12 3.94 11.91 -25.75
C THR A 12 2.76 11.26 -26.48
N LEU A 13 2.00 12.12 -27.15
CA LEU A 13 0.99 11.87 -28.19
C LEU A 13 -0.50 11.75 -27.79
N ASP A 14 -1.19 12.70 -28.41
CA ASP A 14 -2.56 12.77 -28.89
C ASP A 14 -3.65 13.47 -28.07
N ILE A 15 -4.10 14.52 -28.75
CA ILE A 15 -5.02 15.59 -28.44
C ILE A 15 -6.44 15.05 -28.70
N HIS A 16 -7.39 15.40 -27.81
CA HIS A 16 -8.85 15.15 -27.91
C HIS A 16 -9.38 13.73 -27.63
N ASP A 17 -9.22 13.23 -26.40
CA ASP A 17 -10.15 12.23 -25.85
C ASP A 17 -10.84 12.77 -24.58
N PRO A 18 -12.17 13.03 -24.58
CA PRO A 18 -12.90 13.48 -23.40
C PRO A 18 -12.90 12.45 -22.25
N VAL A 19 -12.63 11.17 -22.52
CA VAL A 19 -12.47 10.14 -21.47
C VAL A 19 -11.19 10.38 -20.66
N SER A 20 -10.13 10.89 -21.30
CA SER A 20 -8.85 11.19 -20.66
C SER A 20 -8.89 12.40 -19.72
N GLN A 21 -9.84 13.32 -19.91
CA GLN A 21 -10.04 14.46 -19.00
C GLN A 21 -10.79 14.05 -17.72
N GLN A 22 -11.63 13.02 -17.77
CA GLN A 22 -12.35 12.51 -16.59
C GLN A 22 -11.47 11.61 -15.71
N LEU A 23 -10.40 11.04 -16.28
CA LEU A 23 -9.31 10.34 -15.58
C LEU A 23 -8.37 11.26 -14.79
N ARG A 24 -8.61 12.59 -14.78
CA ARG A 24 -7.82 13.56 -14.01
C ARG A 24 -8.34 13.83 -12.59
N GLN A 25 -9.12 12.92 -12.01
CA GLN A 25 -9.40 12.91 -10.57
C GLN A 25 -9.30 11.49 -10.01
N GLY A 26 -8.17 11.21 -9.36
CA GLY A 26 -7.88 10.00 -8.59
C GLY A 26 -7.05 9.00 -9.39
N LEU A 27 -5.77 8.84 -9.05
CA LEU A 27 -4.85 7.86 -9.67
C LEU A 27 -5.33 6.39 -9.59
N TYR A 28 -6.34 6.14 -8.76
CA TYR A 28 -6.85 4.82 -8.44
C TYR A 28 -8.37 4.76 -8.66
N ILE A 29 -8.81 3.71 -9.33
CA ILE A 29 -10.23 3.38 -9.47
C ILE A 29 -10.53 2.04 -8.81
N VAL A 30 -11.74 1.90 -8.27
CA VAL A 30 -12.26 0.61 -7.81
C VAL A 30 -13.33 0.15 -8.79
N CYS A 31 -13.14 -1.07 -9.32
CA CYS A 31 -14.07 -1.70 -10.25
C CYS A 31 -14.82 -2.86 -9.59
N ASN A 32 -16.14 -2.91 -9.77
CA ASN A 32 -16.94 -4.11 -9.55
C ASN A 32 -16.97 -4.91 -10.87
N PRO A 33 -16.25 -6.05 -10.98
CA PRO A 33 -16.17 -6.80 -12.22
C PRO A 33 -17.50 -7.45 -12.62
N THR A 34 -18.38 -7.72 -11.64
CA THR A 34 -19.69 -8.34 -11.89
C THR A 34 -20.65 -7.35 -12.55
N THR A 35 -20.68 -6.10 -12.07
CA THR A 35 -21.57 -5.06 -12.61
C THR A 35 -20.90 -4.19 -13.67
N ARG A 36 -19.58 -4.33 -13.86
CA ARG A 36 -18.73 -3.48 -14.71
C ARG A 36 -18.84 -1.99 -14.38
N GLN A 37 -19.20 -1.67 -13.15
CA GLN A 37 -19.22 -0.30 -12.66
C GLN A 37 -17.89 0.02 -12.00
N TRP A 38 -17.38 1.23 -12.23
CA TRP A 38 -16.18 1.74 -11.59
C TRP A 38 -16.47 3.05 -10.88
N THR A 39 -15.65 3.36 -9.88
CA THR A 39 -15.68 4.64 -9.17
C THR A 39 -14.26 5.11 -8.88
N ASN A 40 -14.05 6.42 -9.00
CA ASN A 40 -12.77 7.04 -8.68
C ASN A 40 -12.61 7.11 -7.16
N LEU A 41 -11.39 6.83 -6.69
CA LEU A 41 -11.03 7.11 -5.31
C LEU A 41 -10.63 8.59 -5.15
N PRO A 42 -10.77 9.16 -3.94
CA PRO A 42 -10.32 10.52 -3.66
C PRO A 42 -8.86 10.76 -4.09
N VAL A 43 -8.60 11.94 -4.64
CA VAL A 43 -7.25 12.39 -5.01
C VAL A 43 -6.41 12.54 -3.74
N LEU A 44 -5.25 11.89 -3.70
CA LEU A 44 -4.27 12.00 -2.60
C LEU A 44 -3.01 12.79 -3.00
N ALA A 45 -2.65 12.79 -4.28
CA ALA A 45 -1.51 13.52 -4.83
C ALA A 45 -1.92 14.26 -6.11
N PRO A 46 -1.39 15.48 -6.38
CA PRO A 46 -0.27 16.15 -5.68
C PRO A 46 -0.66 16.95 -4.42
N SER A 47 -1.93 16.93 -4.02
CA SER A 47 -2.41 17.50 -2.77
C SER A 47 -3.42 16.55 -2.13
N PRO A 48 -3.35 16.28 -0.81
CA PRO A 48 -2.44 16.88 0.18
C PRO A 48 -1.00 16.34 0.18
N CYS A 49 -0.70 15.26 -0.55
CA CYS A 49 0.63 14.64 -0.57
C CYS A 49 1.36 14.93 -1.89
N SER A 50 2.68 15.11 -1.84
CA SER A 50 3.51 15.31 -3.05
C SER A 50 3.53 14.06 -3.94
N ALA A 51 3.51 12.89 -3.30
CA ALA A 51 3.39 11.59 -3.94
C ALA A 51 2.63 10.62 -3.04
N ALA A 52 2.08 9.54 -3.62
CA ALA A 52 1.47 8.47 -2.83
C ALA A 52 1.57 7.11 -3.54
N PHE A 53 1.77 6.05 -2.76
CA PHE A 53 1.84 4.68 -3.24
C PHE A 53 0.86 3.76 -2.51
N ALA A 54 0.21 2.88 -3.28
CA ALA A 54 -0.73 1.90 -2.76
C ALA A 54 -0.01 0.85 -1.90
N CYS A 55 -0.53 0.60 -0.71
CA CYS A 55 0.01 -0.36 0.25
C CYS A 55 -0.82 -1.64 0.31
N GLY A 56 -2.13 -1.52 0.11
CA GLY A 56 -3.04 -2.66 0.13
C GLY A 56 -4.49 -2.28 -0.11
N PHE A 57 -5.28 -3.24 -0.56
CA PHE A 57 -6.71 -3.10 -0.83
C PHE A 57 -7.50 -4.02 0.09
N TYR A 58 -8.60 -3.53 0.67
CA TYR A 58 -9.38 -4.32 1.62
C TYR A 58 -10.86 -3.90 1.66
N PHE A 59 -11.67 -4.83 2.18
CA PHE A 59 -13.07 -4.56 2.53
C PHE A 59 -13.14 -4.12 4.00
N HIS A 60 -13.68 -2.93 4.24
CA HIS A 60 -13.89 -2.39 5.57
C HIS A 60 -15.26 -2.83 6.10
N GLY A 61 -15.27 -3.93 6.85
CA GLY A 61 -16.48 -4.57 7.36
C GLY A 61 -17.48 -3.61 8.02
N PRO A 62 -17.06 -2.72 8.94
CA PRO A 62 -18.00 -1.83 9.63
C PRO A 62 -18.71 -0.81 8.73
N SER A 63 -18.08 -0.34 7.64
CA SER A 63 -18.74 0.58 6.71
C SER A 63 -19.34 -0.11 5.49
N GLY A 64 -19.00 -1.37 5.23
CA GLY A 64 -19.42 -2.10 4.03
C GLY A 64 -18.73 -1.60 2.75
N GLU A 65 -17.65 -0.83 2.85
CA GLU A 65 -16.98 -0.21 1.70
C GLU A 65 -15.64 -0.88 1.40
N TYR A 66 -15.26 -0.87 0.13
CA TYR A 66 -13.90 -1.17 -0.28
C TYR A 66 -13.02 0.06 -0.12
N ARG A 67 -11.82 -0.15 0.43
CA ARG A 67 -10.85 0.91 0.74
C ARG A 67 -9.45 0.54 0.25
N LEU A 68 -8.74 1.55 -0.23
CA LEU A 68 -7.32 1.47 -0.52
C LEU A 68 -6.53 2.12 0.63
N LEU A 69 -5.56 1.38 1.17
CA LEU A 69 -4.53 1.91 2.06
C LEU A 69 -3.39 2.45 1.20
N CYS A 70 -3.00 3.70 1.44
CA CYS A 70 -1.89 4.37 0.77
C CYS A 70 -0.88 4.88 1.80
N HIS A 71 0.35 5.04 1.37
CA HIS A 71 1.36 5.85 2.03
C HIS A 71 1.48 7.14 1.23
N GLY A 72 1.29 8.27 1.90
CA GLY A 72 1.44 9.61 1.33
C GLY A 72 2.73 10.25 1.81
N VAL A 73 3.49 10.80 0.87
CA VAL A 73 4.68 11.61 1.11
C VAL A 73 4.24 13.07 1.24
N ASP A 74 4.54 13.70 2.36
CA ASP A 74 4.10 15.08 2.62
C ASP A 74 4.85 16.08 1.70
N VAL A 75 4.24 17.25 1.46
CA VAL A 75 4.79 18.28 0.55
C VAL A 75 5.82 19.16 1.26
N ASP A 76 5.72 19.28 2.58
CA ASP A 76 6.60 20.09 3.43
C ASP A 76 7.47 19.19 4.32
N ASP A 77 8.80 19.44 4.36
CA ASP A 77 9.37 20.02 5.58
C ASP A 77 10.90 20.16 5.53
N HIS A 78 11.34 21.38 5.83
CA HIS A 78 12.70 21.73 6.28
C HIS A 78 13.09 21.04 7.63
N ASP A 79 12.19 20.23 8.22
CA ASP A 79 12.29 19.63 9.57
C ASP A 79 12.05 18.10 9.61
N GLY A 80 12.21 17.43 8.46
CA GLY A 80 12.22 15.97 8.36
C GLY A 80 10.91 15.33 7.92
N TRP A 81 11.04 14.11 7.39
CA TRP A 81 9.99 13.36 6.69
C TRP A 81 8.77 13.08 7.60
N LYS A 82 7.61 13.63 7.22
CA LYS A 82 6.31 13.43 7.92
C LYS A 82 5.35 12.61 7.08
N ASP A 83 5.79 11.45 6.62
CA ASP A 83 4.94 10.56 5.85
C ASP A 83 3.81 9.98 6.70
N HIS A 84 2.64 9.77 6.08
CA HIS A 84 1.46 9.22 6.76
C HIS A 84 0.77 8.15 5.92
N HIS A 85 0.09 7.24 6.61
CA HIS A 85 -0.84 6.35 5.95
C HIS A 85 -2.18 7.06 5.71
N TYR A 86 -2.86 6.71 4.62
CA TYR A 86 -4.16 7.23 4.25
C TYR A 86 -5.09 6.11 3.82
N THR A 87 -6.38 6.27 4.07
CA THR A 87 -7.42 5.41 3.47
C THR A 87 -8.22 6.19 2.44
N LEU A 88 -8.42 5.59 1.28
CA LEU A 88 -9.29 6.09 0.23
C LEU A 88 -10.49 5.15 0.10
N SER A 89 -11.70 5.67 0.29
CA SER A 89 -12.94 4.89 0.20
C SER A 89 -13.71 5.22 -1.08
N ALA A 90 -14.30 4.19 -1.69
CA ALA A 90 -15.27 4.37 -2.77
C ALA A 90 -16.49 5.13 -2.23
N GLY A 91 -16.70 6.37 -2.67
CA GLY A 91 -17.81 7.23 -2.23
C GLY A 91 -17.45 8.30 -1.20
N ALA A 92 -16.22 8.33 -0.68
CA ALA A 92 -15.76 9.44 0.16
C ALA A 92 -15.40 10.67 -0.69
N ALA A 93 -15.58 11.87 -0.14
CA ALA A 93 -15.17 13.12 -0.79
C ALA A 93 -13.68 13.42 -0.66
N ALA A 94 -13.01 12.89 0.37
CA ALA A 94 -11.61 13.17 0.67
C ALA A 94 -10.88 11.94 1.22
N PRO A 95 -9.55 11.85 1.03
CA PRO A 95 -8.72 10.89 1.76
C PRO A 95 -8.81 11.09 3.27
N ARG A 96 -8.74 10.01 4.04
CA ARG A 96 -8.60 10.11 5.51
C ARG A 96 -7.20 9.73 5.94
N ARG A 97 -6.52 10.66 6.62
CA ARG A 97 -5.20 10.45 7.23
C ARG A 97 -5.31 9.49 8.42
N LEU A 98 -4.34 8.59 8.53
CA LEU A 98 -4.16 7.66 9.63
C LEU A 98 -2.85 7.96 10.39
N ALA A 99 -2.26 6.94 11.01
CA ALA A 99 -0.99 7.00 11.71
C ALA A 99 0.19 7.33 10.78
N ARG A 100 1.27 7.82 11.40
CA ARG A 100 2.56 8.09 10.73
C ARG A 100 3.05 6.86 9.98
N ALA A 101 3.60 7.08 8.80
CA ALA A 101 4.26 6.04 8.02
C ALA A 101 5.78 6.09 8.26
N PRO A 102 6.49 4.95 8.10
CA PRO A 102 7.95 4.94 8.17
C PRO A 102 8.55 5.81 7.06
N SER A 103 9.41 6.75 7.42
CA SER A 103 10.10 7.66 6.50
C SER A 103 11.22 7.00 5.68
N ASP A 104 11.57 5.77 6.00
CA ASP A 104 12.57 4.94 5.32
C ASP A 104 11.91 3.87 4.43
N ALA A 105 10.64 4.08 4.08
CA ALA A 105 9.99 3.27 3.05
C ALA A 105 10.77 3.39 1.75
N ASP A 106 10.93 2.25 1.06
CA ASP A 106 11.47 2.27 -0.29
C ASP A 106 10.55 3.13 -1.17
N ARG A 107 11.15 3.99 -2.00
CA ARG A 107 10.39 4.86 -2.92
C ARG A 107 9.68 4.04 -4.01
N ASP A 108 10.11 2.80 -4.21
CA ASP A 108 9.44 1.82 -5.06
C ASP A 108 8.19 1.19 -4.39
N GLY A 109 7.89 1.57 -3.14
CA GLY A 109 6.72 1.14 -2.38
C GLY A 109 6.97 -0.07 -1.47
N TYR A 110 5.89 -0.66 -0.98
CA TYR A 110 5.95 -1.86 -0.13
C TYR A 110 5.77 -3.14 -0.95
N GLU A 111 6.21 -4.27 -0.38
CA GLU A 111 5.71 -5.56 -0.83
C GLU A 111 4.17 -5.60 -0.75
N PHE A 112 3.53 -6.33 -1.65
CA PHE A 112 2.08 -6.49 -1.64
C PHE A 112 1.63 -7.13 -0.32
N ALA A 113 0.72 -6.45 0.37
CA ALA A 113 0.14 -6.96 1.59
C ALA A 113 -0.69 -8.23 1.33
N VAL A 114 -0.58 -9.22 2.20
CA VAL A 114 -1.44 -10.40 2.18
C VAL A 114 -2.65 -10.16 3.06
N ALA A 115 -3.85 -10.25 2.49
CA ALA A 115 -5.11 -10.17 3.23
C ALA A 115 -5.48 -11.53 3.83
N HIS A 116 -5.66 -11.59 5.15
CA HIS A 116 -6.14 -12.79 5.84
C HIS A 116 -6.99 -12.42 7.05
N ARG A 117 -8.24 -12.91 7.09
CA ARG A 117 -9.18 -12.76 8.22
C ARG A 117 -9.34 -11.31 8.72
N GLY A 118 -9.56 -10.37 7.80
CA GLY A 118 -9.75 -8.94 8.14
C GLY A 118 -8.47 -8.22 8.57
N VAL A 119 -7.31 -8.73 8.17
CA VAL A 119 -6.02 -8.11 8.47
C VAL A 119 -5.16 -8.14 7.21
N LEU A 120 -4.50 -7.02 6.91
CA LEU A 120 -3.43 -6.95 5.92
C LEU A 120 -2.09 -7.19 6.61
N TYR A 121 -1.24 -8.02 6.02
CA TYR A 121 0.06 -8.38 6.57
C TYR A 121 1.19 -8.05 5.59
N TRP A 122 2.23 -7.40 6.12
CA TRP A 122 3.52 -7.25 5.45
C TRP A 122 4.56 -8.10 6.17
N TYR A 123 5.21 -8.98 5.42
CA TYR A 123 6.04 -10.05 5.95
C TYR A 123 7.47 -9.62 6.26
N CYS A 124 8.16 -8.98 5.31
CA CYS A 124 9.61 -8.91 5.29
C CYS A 124 10.20 -7.59 4.77
N ARG A 125 9.64 -7.04 3.69
CA ARG A 125 10.22 -5.85 3.05
C ARG A 125 9.70 -4.54 3.59
N HIS A 126 8.73 -4.58 4.49
CA HIS A 126 8.26 -3.38 5.17
C HIS A 126 9.33 -2.89 6.20
N PRO A 127 9.63 -1.58 6.29
CA PRO A 127 10.67 -1.05 7.18
C PRO A 127 10.49 -1.47 8.65
N GLU A 128 9.26 -1.44 9.15
CA GLU A 128 8.93 -1.94 10.50
C GLU A 128 9.31 -3.41 10.73
N SER A 129 9.27 -4.24 9.69
CA SER A 129 9.67 -5.64 9.79
C SER A 129 11.19 -5.79 9.94
N ALA A 130 11.97 -4.95 9.26
CA ALA A 130 13.42 -4.91 9.42
C ALA A 130 13.83 -4.40 10.80
N ARG A 131 13.16 -3.35 11.30
CA ARG A 131 13.44 -2.72 12.61
C ARG A 131 13.10 -3.62 13.80
N THR A 132 11.96 -4.30 13.75
CA THR A 132 11.41 -5.01 14.92
C THR A 132 11.59 -6.52 14.85
N GLY A 133 11.96 -7.07 13.69
CA GLY A 133 11.98 -8.52 13.43
C GLY A 133 10.59 -9.18 13.44
N LYS A 134 9.53 -8.38 13.53
CA LYS A 134 8.12 -8.80 13.52
C LYS A 134 7.50 -8.51 12.15
N MET A 135 6.26 -8.94 11.93
CA MET A 135 5.47 -8.54 10.77
C MET A 135 4.65 -7.30 11.12
N LEU A 136 4.47 -6.39 10.16
CA LEU A 136 3.46 -5.35 10.31
C LEU A 136 2.10 -5.93 9.92
N ALA A 137 1.09 -5.65 10.74
CA ALA A 137 -0.30 -6.00 10.48
C ALA A 137 -1.18 -4.75 10.57
N PHE A 138 -2.14 -4.62 9.66
CA PHE A 138 -3.16 -3.59 9.69
C PHE A 138 -4.53 -4.24 9.82
N ARG A 139 -5.22 -4.00 10.94
CA ARG A 139 -6.57 -4.52 11.14
C ARG A 139 -7.55 -3.67 10.34
N THR A 140 -8.35 -4.30 9.50
CA THR A 140 -9.22 -3.60 8.56
C THR A 140 -10.55 -3.16 9.16
N ASP A 141 -10.89 -3.62 10.36
CA ASP A 141 -12.11 -3.25 11.09
C ASP A 141 -11.93 -1.95 11.88
N THR A 142 -10.77 -1.79 12.53
CA THR A 142 -10.44 -0.59 13.32
C THR A 142 -9.43 0.32 12.63
N GLU A 143 -8.88 -0.12 11.51
CA GLU A 143 -7.91 0.62 10.71
C GLU A 143 -6.69 1.04 11.53
N THR A 144 -6.19 0.08 12.33
CA THR A 144 -5.05 0.27 13.22
C THR A 144 -3.92 -0.68 12.88
N PHE A 145 -2.70 -0.18 13.04
CA PHE A 145 -1.48 -0.95 12.89
C PHE A 145 -1.12 -1.67 14.18
N ARG A 146 -0.56 -2.87 14.05
CA ARG A 146 0.02 -3.65 15.14
C ARG A 146 1.17 -4.49 14.63
N LEU A 147 2.09 -4.84 15.54
CA LEU A 147 3.11 -5.81 15.25
C LEU A 147 2.58 -7.23 15.52
N ALA A 148 2.86 -8.15 14.60
CA ALA A 148 2.52 -9.56 14.73
C ALA A 148 3.78 -10.42 14.77
N ALA A 149 3.75 -11.51 15.55
CA ALA A 149 4.88 -12.43 15.61
C ALA A 149 5.15 -13.07 14.24
N ARG A 150 6.41 -13.09 13.83
CA ARG A 150 6.87 -13.77 12.62
C ARG A 150 7.38 -15.16 12.97
N ARG A 151 6.98 -16.21 12.25
CA ARG A 151 7.67 -17.51 12.37
C ARG A 151 9.09 -17.36 11.80
N ARG A 152 10.10 -17.79 12.57
CA ARG A 152 11.54 -17.45 12.39
C ARG A 152 12.23 -18.00 11.12
N ARG A 153 11.51 -18.41 10.08
CA ARG A 153 12.14 -18.88 8.84
C ARG A 153 11.68 -18.01 7.69
N LEU A 154 12.64 -17.53 6.87
CA LEU A 154 12.45 -16.95 5.54
C LEU A 154 12.36 -15.41 5.42
N CYS A 155 13.12 -14.65 6.22
CA CYS A 155 13.53 -13.32 5.76
C CYS A 155 15.01 -13.35 5.51
N TRP A 156 15.38 -13.61 4.26
CA TRP A 156 16.78 -13.62 3.87
C TRP A 156 17.16 -12.14 3.75
N SER A 157 18.06 -11.67 4.61
CA SER A 157 18.70 -10.41 4.31
C SER A 157 19.63 -10.65 3.12
N TRP A 158 19.48 -9.89 2.05
CA TRP A 158 20.51 -9.79 1.03
C TRP A 158 21.62 -8.88 1.56
N THR A 159 22.17 -9.23 2.72
CA THR A 159 23.39 -8.61 3.22
C THR A 159 24.42 -9.71 3.36
N THR A 160 25.40 -9.63 2.46
CA THR A 160 26.63 -10.44 2.37
C THR A 160 26.47 -11.91 1.99
N GLY A 161 26.92 -12.22 0.78
CA GLY A 161 27.06 -13.60 0.30
C GLY A 161 28.02 -14.42 1.17
N ARG A 162 27.53 -15.54 1.69
CA ARG A 162 28.17 -16.86 1.61
C ARG A 162 27.27 -17.92 2.26
N SER A 163 26.99 -18.95 1.46
CA SER A 163 26.70 -20.34 1.83
C SER A 163 25.42 -20.66 2.60
N ALA A 164 24.48 -21.28 1.88
CA ALA A 164 23.39 -22.06 2.46
C ALA A 164 23.93 -23.23 3.31
N PRO A 165 23.28 -23.59 4.44
CA PRO A 165 23.66 -24.78 5.19
C PRO A 165 23.28 -26.04 4.39
N ARG A 166 24.27 -26.90 4.15
CA ARG A 166 24.04 -28.28 3.67
C ARG A 166 23.23 -29.02 4.73
N LEU A 167 22.06 -29.51 4.33
CA LEU A 167 21.37 -30.57 5.05
C LEU A 167 22.13 -31.87 4.78
N SER A 168 22.95 -32.32 5.74
CA SER A 168 23.42 -33.70 5.77
C SER A 168 22.30 -34.57 6.33
N GLY A 169 21.54 -35.21 5.45
CA GLY A 169 20.65 -36.31 5.83
C GLY A 169 21.50 -37.53 6.19
N THR A 170 21.33 -38.01 7.42
CA THR A 170 21.80 -39.32 7.85
C THR A 170 20.74 -40.33 7.43
N THR A 171 21.08 -41.25 6.54
CA THR A 171 20.31 -42.47 6.33
C THR A 171 21.12 -43.62 6.88
N THR A 172 20.44 -44.41 7.73
CA THR A 172 20.87 -45.63 8.41
C THR A 172 21.50 -46.66 7.48
#